data_AF-A0A257K133-F1
#
_entry.id   AF-A0A257K133-F1
#
_cell.length_a   1.000
_cell.length_b   1.000
_cell.length_c   1.000
_cell.angle_alpha   90.00
_cell.angle_beta   90.00
_cell.angle_gamma   90.00
#
_symmetry.space_group_name_H-M   'P 1'
#
loop_
_entity.id
_entity.type
_entity.pdbx_description
1 polymer ?
#
loop_
_entity_poly.entity_id
_entity_poly.type
_entity_poly.pdbx_seq_one_letter_code
_entity_poly.pdbx_strand_id
1 'polypeptide(L)'
;MSSFLNISPQKSKGIHEAIYKNARKLKQDATLIAEVNKSYSTATSLLILSSEEIVKAILVLLHSEGFDTYRMENAKRFFSDHKIRHQLAKLLELSAGLFEAFEKYDTQEPAMLFNTKYEWLNDTMNCLIDFKNAAVPFIESVNRTNELESFNDLKNQGFYVDYRDSLLIPEIVIGEYSYNKTRMIVDRIFRVYKFFNILFHPSLKRHYNLNEIENFKNDLQAIMKLTVAEI
;
A
#
# COMPACT_ATOMS: atom_id res chain seq x y z
N MET A 1 -23.34 -4.06 -20.76
CA MET A 1 -21.97 -3.47 -20.67
C MET A 1 -21.24 -4.18 -19.54
N SER A 2 -20.06 -4.75 -19.77
CA SER A 2 -19.28 -5.44 -18.72
C SER A 2 -18.53 -4.43 -17.84
N SER A 3 -18.69 -4.51 -16.52
CA SER A 3 -17.90 -3.75 -15.55
C SER A 3 -16.73 -4.59 -15.02
N PHE A 4 -15.76 -3.95 -14.33
CA PHE A 4 -14.64 -4.65 -13.67
C PHE A 4 -15.09 -5.82 -12.79
N LEU A 5 -16.30 -5.77 -12.24
CA LEU A 5 -16.82 -6.79 -11.33
C LEU A 5 -17.30 -8.07 -12.04
N ASN A 6 -17.42 -8.03 -13.36
CA ASN A 6 -18.02 -9.10 -14.16
C ASN A 6 -17.05 -9.68 -15.20
N ILE A 7 -15.77 -9.29 -15.16
CA ILE A 7 -14.74 -9.85 -16.04
C ILE A 7 -14.08 -11.05 -15.35
N SER A 8 -13.71 -12.08 -16.11
CA SER A 8 -13.02 -13.25 -15.58
C SER A 8 -11.52 -12.95 -15.33
N PRO A 9 -10.81 -13.77 -14.53
CA PRO A 9 -9.36 -13.66 -14.36
C PRO A 9 -8.60 -13.55 -15.68
N GLN A 10 -8.89 -14.44 -16.64
CA GLN A 10 -8.25 -14.44 -17.96
C GLN A 10 -8.51 -13.15 -18.74
N LYS A 11 -9.73 -12.59 -18.65
CA LYS A 11 -10.07 -11.32 -19.29
C LYS A 11 -9.46 -10.10 -18.58
N SER A 12 -8.99 -10.27 -17.35
CA SER A 12 -8.41 -9.20 -16.53
C SER A 12 -6.91 -9.03 -16.73
N LYS A 13 -6.26 -10.01 -17.39
CA LYS A 13 -4.82 -9.96 -17.69
C LYS A 13 -4.47 -8.69 -18.48
N GLY A 14 -3.43 -7.98 -18.04
CA GLY A 14 -2.93 -6.76 -18.66
C GLY A 14 -3.79 -5.50 -18.43
N ILE A 15 -5.04 -5.61 -17.94
CA ILE A 15 -5.88 -4.42 -17.70
C ILE A 15 -5.28 -3.52 -16.61
N HIS A 16 -4.64 -4.12 -15.60
CA HIS A 16 -3.96 -3.40 -14.52
C HIS A 16 -2.89 -2.43 -15.04
N GLU A 17 -2.28 -2.67 -16.20
CA GLU A 17 -1.23 -1.80 -16.77
C GLU A 17 -1.76 -0.42 -17.15
N ALA A 18 -2.96 -0.35 -17.75
CA ALA A 18 -3.58 0.91 -18.13
C ALA A 18 -3.97 1.74 -16.90
N ILE A 19 -4.47 1.07 -15.87
CA ILE A 19 -4.84 1.69 -14.59
C ILE A 19 -3.57 2.19 -13.87
N TYR A 20 -2.51 1.38 -13.85
CA TYR A 20 -1.20 1.77 -13.31
C TYR A 20 -0.63 3.00 -14.02
N LYS A 21 -0.73 3.05 -15.36
CA LYS A 21 -0.29 4.20 -16.15
C LYS A 21 -1.06 5.47 -15.77
N ASN A 22 -2.37 5.35 -15.53
CA ASN A 22 -3.20 6.46 -15.05
C ASN A 22 -2.78 6.92 -13.65
N ALA A 23 -2.60 5.98 -12.70
CA ALA A 23 -2.12 6.28 -11.36
C ALA A 23 -0.77 7.02 -11.39
N ARG A 24 0.19 6.53 -12.20
CA ARG A 24 1.50 7.15 -12.36
C ARG A 24 1.39 8.59 -12.89
N LYS A 25 0.52 8.82 -13.87
CA LYS A 25 0.28 10.15 -14.42
C LYS A 25 -0.24 11.10 -13.34
N LEU A 26 -1.28 10.69 -12.59
CA LEU A 26 -1.84 11.50 -11.50
C LEU A 26 -0.78 11.88 -10.44
N LYS A 27 0.10 10.94 -10.10
CA LYS A 27 1.22 11.21 -9.19
C LYS A 27 2.22 12.22 -9.76
N GLN A 28 2.55 12.11 -11.04
CA GLN A 28 3.45 13.05 -11.73
C GLN A 28 2.84 14.45 -11.77
N ASP A 29 1.56 14.55 -12.13
CA ASP A 29 0.81 15.81 -12.16
C ASP A 29 0.77 16.45 -10.77
N ALA A 30 0.51 15.66 -9.73
CA ALA A 30 0.54 16.13 -8.35
C ALA A 30 1.92 16.68 -7.94
N THR A 31 2.99 15.99 -8.31
CA THR A 31 4.37 16.41 -8.02
C THR A 31 4.69 17.73 -8.71
N LEU A 32 4.33 17.86 -9.98
CA LEU A 32 4.53 19.10 -10.74
C LEU A 32 3.78 20.28 -10.09
N ILE A 33 2.53 20.09 -9.68
CA ILE A 33 1.72 21.13 -9.03
C ILE A 33 2.33 21.54 -7.68
N ALA A 34 2.80 20.59 -6.89
CA ALA A 34 3.46 20.89 -5.61
C ALA A 34 4.80 21.62 -5.81
N GLU A 35 5.63 21.18 -6.77
CA GLU A 35 6.97 21.72 -6.94
C GLU A 35 6.97 23.10 -7.60
N VAL A 36 6.15 23.29 -8.63
CA VAL A 36 6.11 24.51 -9.44
C VAL A 36 5.17 25.54 -8.83
N ASN A 37 3.93 25.16 -8.52
CA ASN A 37 2.90 26.10 -8.09
C ASN A 37 2.85 26.25 -6.57
N LYS A 38 3.53 25.37 -5.81
CA LYS A 38 3.42 25.28 -4.34
C LYS A 38 1.98 25.05 -3.85
N SER A 39 1.09 24.54 -4.72
CA SER A 39 -0.31 24.25 -4.40
C SER A 39 -0.43 22.87 -3.76
N TYR A 40 -0.06 22.80 -2.48
CA TYR A 40 0.00 21.54 -1.72
C TYR A 40 -1.37 20.89 -1.50
N SER A 41 -2.43 21.69 -1.39
CA SER A 41 -3.82 21.22 -1.26
C SER A 41 -4.28 20.41 -2.48
N THR A 42 -4.14 20.99 -3.68
CA THR A 42 -4.46 20.35 -4.96
C THR A 42 -3.59 19.12 -5.19
N ALA A 43 -2.28 19.25 -4.95
CA ALA A 43 -1.33 18.16 -5.12
C ALA A 43 -1.64 16.98 -4.18
N THR A 44 -2.00 17.25 -2.92
CA THR A 44 -2.40 16.22 -1.96
C THR A 44 -3.62 15.44 -2.46
N SER A 45 -4.63 16.13 -2.98
CA SER A 45 -5.85 15.50 -3.48
C SER A 45 -5.58 14.62 -4.71
N LEU A 46 -4.72 15.07 -5.63
CA LEU A 46 -4.27 14.29 -6.78
C LEU A 46 -3.43 13.07 -6.37
N LEU A 47 -2.59 13.19 -5.35
CA LEU A 47 -1.87 12.03 -4.79
C LEU A 47 -2.83 11.00 -4.21
N ILE A 48 -3.88 11.42 -3.51
CA ILE A 48 -4.89 10.51 -2.97
C ILE A 48 -5.65 9.82 -4.12
N LEU A 49 -6.03 10.53 -5.17
CA LEU A 49 -6.62 9.92 -6.37
C LEU A 49 -5.67 8.93 -7.04
N SER A 50 -4.39 9.27 -7.14
CA SER A 50 -3.36 8.34 -7.60
C SER A 50 -3.30 7.08 -6.72
N SER A 51 -3.42 7.22 -5.40
CA SER A 51 -3.46 6.10 -4.45
C SER A 51 -4.65 5.17 -4.72
N GLU A 52 -5.82 5.73 -4.99
CA GLU A 52 -7.03 4.98 -5.29
C GLU A 52 -6.89 4.18 -6.60
N GLU A 53 -6.26 4.76 -7.62
CA GLU A 53 -6.02 4.11 -8.91
C GLU A 53 -4.96 3.00 -8.80
N ILE A 54 -3.86 3.20 -8.06
CA ILE A 54 -2.85 2.14 -7.89
C ILE A 54 -3.41 0.94 -7.11
N VAL A 55 -4.25 1.18 -6.08
CA VAL A 55 -4.94 0.13 -5.35
C VAL A 55 -5.86 -0.67 -6.29
N LYS A 56 -6.59 0.03 -7.17
CA LYS A 56 -7.41 -0.62 -8.21
C LYS A 56 -6.56 -1.47 -9.16
N ALA A 57 -5.39 -0.98 -9.58
CA ALA A 57 -4.47 -1.75 -10.42
C ALA A 57 -3.98 -3.03 -9.73
N ILE A 58 -3.64 -2.96 -8.44
CA ILE A 58 -3.23 -4.13 -7.64
C ILE A 58 -4.35 -5.17 -7.59
N LEU A 59 -5.60 -4.76 -7.34
CA LEU A 59 -6.75 -5.67 -7.31
C LEU A 59 -6.97 -6.40 -8.63
N VAL A 60 -6.85 -5.68 -9.75
CA VAL A 60 -7.01 -6.24 -11.09
C VAL A 60 -5.86 -7.21 -11.42
N LEU A 61 -4.64 -6.87 -11.02
CA LEU A 61 -3.48 -7.76 -11.17
C LEU A 61 -3.69 -9.06 -10.40
N LEU A 62 -4.01 -8.97 -9.11
CA LEU A 62 -4.27 -10.15 -8.27
C LEU A 62 -5.42 -10.98 -8.83
N HIS A 63 -6.51 -10.35 -9.27
CA HIS A 63 -7.62 -11.07 -9.91
C HIS A 63 -7.16 -11.85 -11.15
N SER A 64 -6.31 -11.24 -11.98
CA SER A 64 -5.81 -11.87 -13.21
C SER A 64 -4.92 -13.09 -12.94
N GLU A 65 -4.33 -13.15 -11.75
CA GLU A 65 -3.53 -14.27 -11.24
C GLU A 65 -4.37 -15.31 -10.48
N GLY A 66 -5.70 -15.20 -10.52
CA GLY A 66 -6.62 -16.19 -9.95
C GLY A 66 -7.00 -15.95 -8.49
N PHE A 67 -6.60 -14.82 -7.90
CA PHE A 67 -7.08 -14.42 -6.58
C PHE A 67 -8.55 -14.00 -6.69
N ASP A 68 -9.39 -14.43 -5.75
CA ASP A 68 -10.84 -14.21 -5.82
C ASP A 68 -11.26 -12.80 -5.34
N THR A 69 -10.49 -11.78 -5.71
CA THR A 69 -10.65 -10.39 -5.23
C THR A 69 -11.98 -9.75 -5.63
N TYR A 70 -12.65 -10.25 -6.68
CA TYR A 70 -13.93 -9.75 -7.15
C TYR A 70 -15.15 -10.45 -6.54
N ARG A 71 -14.95 -11.59 -5.87
CA ARG A 71 -16.02 -12.35 -5.20
C ARG A 71 -16.04 -12.22 -3.68
N MET A 72 -15.07 -11.48 -3.13
CA MET A 72 -15.07 -11.13 -1.72
C MET A 72 -16.37 -10.40 -1.37
N GLU A 73 -16.92 -10.66 -0.18
CA GLU A 73 -18.02 -9.87 0.37
C GLU A 73 -17.55 -8.41 0.40
N ASN A 74 -18.36 -7.47 -0.09
CA ASN A 74 -17.98 -6.08 -0.39
C ASN A 74 -17.14 -5.81 -1.66
N ALA A 75 -16.90 -6.79 -2.54
CA ALA A 75 -16.07 -6.55 -3.72
C ALA A 75 -16.59 -5.50 -4.70
N LYS A 76 -17.92 -5.42 -4.83
CA LYS A 76 -18.58 -4.35 -5.59
C LYS A 76 -18.26 -2.96 -5.04
N ARG A 77 -18.08 -2.87 -3.72
CA ARG A 77 -17.75 -1.63 -3.03
C ARG A 77 -16.27 -1.24 -3.18
N PHE A 78 -15.35 -2.15 -3.55
CA PHE A 78 -13.96 -1.78 -3.88
C PHE A 78 -13.87 -0.76 -5.02
N PHE A 79 -14.78 -0.85 -5.98
CA PHE A 79 -14.79 -0.02 -7.18
C PHE A 79 -15.72 1.19 -7.07
N SER A 80 -16.59 1.23 -6.07
CA SER A 80 -17.61 2.28 -5.89
C SER A 80 -17.50 3.05 -4.57
N ASP A 81 -16.85 2.50 -3.54
CA ASP A 81 -16.73 3.09 -2.21
C ASP A 81 -15.27 3.48 -1.93
N HIS A 82 -15.04 4.73 -1.54
CA HIS A 82 -13.71 5.24 -1.21
C HIS A 82 -13.22 4.73 0.15
N LYS A 83 -14.11 4.45 1.12
CA LYS A 83 -13.74 3.96 2.46
C LYS A 83 -13.04 2.60 2.40
N ILE A 84 -13.48 1.73 1.49
CA ILE A 84 -12.91 0.39 1.33
C ILE A 84 -11.58 0.43 0.56
N ARG A 85 -11.39 1.42 -0.34
CA ARG A 85 -10.07 1.67 -0.95
C ARG A 85 -9.04 2.14 0.08
N HIS A 86 -9.46 2.86 1.12
CA HIS A 86 -8.60 3.19 2.25
C HIS A 86 -8.25 1.96 3.09
N GLN A 87 -9.22 1.10 3.43
CA GLN A 87 -8.96 -0.15 4.15
C GLN A 87 -8.00 -1.07 3.38
N LEU A 88 -8.11 -1.10 2.06
CA LEU A 88 -7.18 -1.88 1.23
C LEU A 88 -5.80 -1.22 1.10
N ALA A 89 -5.73 0.11 1.06
CA ALA A 89 -4.46 0.83 1.17
C ALA A 89 -3.79 0.53 2.53
N LYS A 90 -4.56 0.38 3.62
CA LYS A 90 -4.05 -0.03 4.93
C LYS A 90 -3.49 -1.44 4.88
N LEU A 91 -4.22 -2.38 4.27
CA LEU A 91 -3.74 -3.76 4.10
C LEU A 91 -2.46 -3.82 3.28
N LEU A 92 -2.38 -3.07 2.18
CA LEU A 92 -1.20 -3.02 1.32
C LEU A 92 -0.02 -2.36 2.03
N GLU A 93 -0.27 -1.35 2.85
CA GLU A 93 0.74 -0.71 3.71
C GLU A 93 1.24 -1.66 4.80
N LEU A 94 0.35 -2.41 5.46
CA LEU A 94 0.72 -3.46 6.42
C LEU A 94 1.50 -4.59 5.74
N SER A 95 1.10 -4.98 4.53
CA SER A 95 1.82 -5.97 3.73
C SER A 95 3.22 -5.46 3.36
N ALA A 96 3.35 -4.19 2.97
CA ALA A 96 4.65 -3.56 2.73
C ALA A 96 5.51 -3.55 4.00
N GLY A 97 4.93 -3.20 5.14
CA GLY A 97 5.61 -3.22 6.44
C GLY A 97 6.07 -4.62 6.84
N LEU A 98 5.27 -5.66 6.57
CA LEU A 98 5.66 -7.05 6.78
C LEU A 98 6.81 -7.45 5.84
N PHE A 99 6.76 -7.08 4.56
CA PHE A 99 7.85 -7.35 3.63
C PHE A 99 9.15 -6.66 4.01
N GLU A 100 9.08 -5.38 4.39
CA GLU A 100 10.24 -4.63 4.87
C GLU A 100 10.76 -5.21 6.19
N ALA A 101 9.88 -5.72 7.06
CA ALA A 101 10.26 -6.41 8.29
C ALA A 101 11.01 -7.72 8.00
N PHE A 102 10.51 -8.54 7.07
CA PHE A 102 11.17 -9.77 6.64
C PHE A 102 12.51 -9.49 5.96
N GLU A 103 12.57 -8.55 5.02
CA GLU A 103 13.82 -8.15 4.36
C GLU A 103 14.85 -7.64 5.38
N LYS A 104 14.41 -6.81 6.33
CA LYS A 104 15.30 -6.30 7.37
C LYS A 104 15.73 -7.39 8.35
N TYR A 105 14.87 -8.36 8.67
CA TYR A 105 15.23 -9.50 9.51
C TYR A 105 16.30 -10.38 8.83
N ASP A 106 16.12 -10.66 7.53
CA ASP A 106 17.05 -11.50 6.76
C ASP A 106 18.40 -10.82 6.45
N THR A 107 18.44 -9.48 6.43
CA THR A 107 19.64 -8.70 6.07
C THR A 107 20.34 -8.02 7.26
N GLN A 108 19.75 -8.07 8.46
CA GLN A 108 20.38 -7.54 9.67
C GLN A 108 21.56 -8.42 10.08
N GLU A 109 22.75 -7.83 10.24
CA GLU A 109 23.80 -8.45 11.05
C GLU A 109 23.26 -8.54 12.50
N PRO A 110 23.37 -9.71 13.16
CA PRO A 110 22.82 -9.90 14.50
C PRO A 110 23.35 -8.82 15.44
N ALA A 111 22.47 -8.14 16.18
CA ALA A 111 22.88 -7.05 17.04
C ALA A 111 23.87 -7.55 18.10
N MET A 112 25.15 -7.16 18.05
CA MET A 112 26.13 -7.49 19.11
C MET A 112 26.17 -6.40 20.19
N LEU A 113 25.01 -5.92 20.65
CA LEU A 113 24.95 -4.77 21.57
C LEU A 113 25.19 -5.15 23.04
N PHE A 114 24.92 -6.40 23.41
CA PHE A 114 25.12 -6.90 24.78
C PHE A 114 26.18 -8.00 24.80
N ASN A 115 27.23 -7.78 25.59
CA ASN A 115 28.30 -8.74 25.84
C ASN A 115 28.41 -9.01 27.35
N THR A 116 27.53 -9.86 27.84
CA THR A 116 27.54 -10.36 29.23
C THR A 116 28.28 -11.68 29.32
N LYS A 117 28.64 -12.09 30.55
CA LYS A 117 29.36 -13.34 30.84
C LYS A 117 28.58 -14.61 30.48
N TYR A 118 27.28 -14.51 30.22
CA TYR A 118 26.40 -15.65 29.92
C TYR A 118 25.91 -15.54 28.48
N GLU A 119 26.41 -16.40 27.59
CA GLU A 119 26.10 -16.39 26.15
C GLU A 119 24.59 -16.46 25.87
N TRP A 120 23.84 -17.30 26.57
CA TRP A 120 22.39 -17.43 26.39
C TRP A 120 21.60 -16.13 26.67
N LEU A 121 22.09 -15.28 27.58
CA LEU A 121 21.49 -13.97 27.87
C LEU A 121 21.80 -12.98 26.75
N ASN A 122 23.00 -13.03 26.19
CA ASN A 122 23.37 -12.20 25.04
C ASN A 122 22.52 -12.58 23.84
N ASP A 123 22.42 -13.87 23.52
CA ASP A 123 21.65 -14.38 22.38
C ASP A 123 20.17 -14.02 22.51
N THR A 124 19.60 -14.15 23.71
CA THR A 124 18.19 -13.80 23.97
C THR A 124 17.96 -12.29 23.83
N MET A 125 18.81 -11.45 24.41
CA MET A 125 18.64 -10.00 24.39
C MET A 125 18.90 -9.40 23.00
N ASN A 126 19.89 -9.93 22.29
CA ASN A 126 20.21 -9.52 20.92
C ASN A 126 19.09 -9.96 19.95
N CYS A 127 18.56 -11.18 20.10
CA CYS A 127 17.39 -11.65 19.35
C CYS A 127 16.13 -10.80 19.60
N LEU A 128 15.87 -10.39 20.84
CA LEU A 128 14.76 -9.48 21.16
C LEU A 128 14.91 -8.10 20.51
N ILE A 129 16.15 -7.61 20.39
CA ILE A 129 16.46 -6.35 19.72
C ILE A 129 16.30 -6.48 18.21
N ASP A 130 16.78 -7.57 17.62
CA ASP A 130 16.63 -7.85 16.20
C ASP A 130 15.14 -8.00 15.83
N PHE A 131 14.35 -8.68 16.66
CA PHE A 131 12.90 -8.78 16.53
C PHE A 131 12.22 -7.41 16.64
N LYS A 132 12.61 -6.60 17.62
CA LYS A 132 12.09 -5.23 17.79
C LYS A 132 12.42 -4.35 16.58
N ASN A 133 13.66 -4.39 16.10
CA ASN A 133 14.14 -3.58 14.97
C ASN A 133 13.54 -4.02 13.64
N ALA A 134 13.29 -5.33 13.47
CA ALA A 134 12.56 -5.90 12.34
C ALA A 134 11.06 -5.57 12.40
N ALA A 135 10.47 -5.41 13.59
CA ALA A 135 9.06 -5.03 13.73
C ALA A 135 8.77 -3.53 13.52
N VAL A 136 9.78 -2.65 13.55
CA VAL A 136 9.61 -1.19 13.37
C VAL A 136 8.85 -0.84 12.07
N PRO A 137 9.20 -1.34 10.87
CA PRO A 137 8.46 -1.04 9.64
C PRO A 137 6.98 -1.43 9.71
N PHE A 138 6.65 -2.52 10.40
CA PHE A 138 5.27 -2.96 10.61
C PHE A 138 4.52 -2.04 11.59
N ILE A 139 5.12 -1.69 12.73
CA ILE A 139 4.51 -0.78 13.72
C ILE A 139 4.27 0.61 13.11
N GLU A 140 5.21 1.12 12.34
CA GLU A 140 5.01 2.38 11.64
C GLU A 140 3.91 2.28 10.57
N SER A 141 3.79 1.12 9.90
CA SER A 141 2.72 0.87 8.93
C SER A 141 1.35 0.89 9.61
N VAL A 142 1.23 0.30 10.81
CA VAL A 142 0.04 0.40 11.67
C VAL A 142 -0.28 1.86 12.00
N ASN A 143 0.71 2.67 12.42
CA ASN A 143 0.48 4.09 12.71
C ASN A 143 0.00 4.87 11.48
N ARG A 144 0.55 4.57 10.29
CA ARG A 144 0.15 5.18 9.02
C ARG A 144 -1.25 4.74 8.57
N THR A 145 -1.75 3.59 9.02
CA THR A 145 -3.12 3.18 8.71
C THR A 145 -4.18 4.12 9.27
N ASN A 146 -3.91 4.83 10.37
CA ASN A 146 -4.83 5.85 10.90
C ASN A 146 -4.89 7.08 9.99
N GLU A 147 -3.82 7.37 9.27
CA GLU A 147 -3.74 8.51 8.34
C GLU A 147 -4.52 8.25 7.06
N LEU A 148 -4.58 6.98 6.63
CA LEU A 148 -5.40 6.57 5.50
C LEU A 148 -6.90 6.77 5.74
N GLU A 149 -7.35 6.86 7.00
CA GLU A 149 -8.76 7.17 7.31
C GLU A 149 -9.13 8.61 6.96
N SER A 150 -8.18 9.55 7.06
CA SER A 150 -8.42 10.96 6.78
C SER A 150 -8.27 11.32 5.30
N PHE A 151 -7.80 10.40 4.46
CA PHE A 151 -7.58 10.66 3.04
C PHE A 151 -8.85 11.10 2.30
N ASN A 152 -10.02 10.59 2.66
CA ASN A 152 -11.26 11.05 2.02
C ASN A 152 -11.53 12.53 2.33
N ASP A 153 -11.39 12.90 3.60
CA ASP A 153 -11.62 14.27 4.03
C ASP A 153 -10.55 15.20 3.46
N LEU A 154 -9.27 14.80 3.47
CA LEU A 154 -8.16 15.55 2.87
C LEU A 154 -8.32 15.75 1.36
N LYS A 155 -8.75 14.72 0.63
CA LYS A 155 -8.99 14.83 -0.81
C LYS A 155 -10.10 15.84 -1.13
N ASN A 156 -11.17 15.85 -0.33
CA ASN A 156 -12.26 16.81 -0.54
C ASN A 156 -11.83 18.22 -0.11
N GLN A 157 -11.19 18.35 1.05
CA GLN A 157 -10.66 19.61 1.58
C GLN A 157 -9.61 20.24 0.67
N GLY A 158 -8.86 19.45 -0.11
CA GLY A 158 -7.86 19.99 -1.02
C GLY A 158 -8.42 20.51 -2.36
N PHE A 159 -9.68 20.18 -2.69
CA PHE A 159 -10.35 20.68 -3.91
C PHE A 159 -11.49 21.66 -3.64
N TYR A 160 -12.14 21.59 -2.48
CA TYR A 160 -13.34 22.35 -2.19
C TYR A 160 -13.15 23.27 -0.99
N VAL A 161 -13.64 24.50 -1.13
CA VAL A 161 -13.89 25.38 0.02
C VAL A 161 -15.13 24.85 0.76
N ASP A 162 -15.04 24.74 2.08
CA ASP A 162 -16.13 24.24 2.93
C ASP A 162 -16.42 25.24 4.06
N TYR A 163 -17.54 25.08 4.75
CA TYR A 163 -17.89 25.86 5.94
C TYR A 163 -18.32 24.92 7.08
N ARG A 164 -17.47 24.79 8.10
CA ARG A 164 -17.74 24.01 9.31
C ARG A 164 -17.30 24.83 10.52
N ASP A 165 -18.24 25.57 11.10
CA ASP A 165 -18.05 26.60 12.13
C ASP A 165 -17.15 27.79 11.73
N SER A 166 -16.36 27.64 10.67
CA SER A 166 -15.52 28.65 10.02
C SER A 166 -15.33 28.31 8.53
N LEU A 167 -14.90 29.31 7.75
CA LEU A 167 -14.56 29.12 6.34
C LEU A 167 -13.26 28.31 6.22
N LEU A 168 -13.34 27.13 5.60
CA LEU A 168 -12.22 26.24 5.35
C LEU A 168 -11.71 26.46 3.93
N ILE A 169 -10.54 27.08 3.80
CA ILE A 169 -9.89 27.30 2.51
C ILE A 169 -8.80 26.22 2.33
N PRO A 170 -8.79 25.47 1.20
CA PRO A 170 -7.88 24.35 0.96
C PRO A 170 -6.40 24.65 1.28
N GLU A 171 -5.90 25.80 0.83
CA GLU A 171 -4.50 26.21 0.99
C GLU A 171 -4.13 26.54 2.44
N ILE A 172 -5.11 26.86 3.28
CA ILE A 172 -4.92 27.11 4.71
C ILE A 172 -4.91 25.80 5.49
N VAL A 173 -5.80 24.86 5.12
CA VAL A 173 -6.00 23.60 5.84
C VAL A 173 -4.93 22.57 5.46
N ILE A 174 -4.46 22.56 4.22
CA ILE A 174 -3.53 21.55 3.70
C ILE A 174 -2.24 22.20 3.22
N GLY A 175 -1.23 22.15 4.08
CA GLY A 175 0.12 22.62 3.79
C GLY A 175 1.08 21.52 3.31
N GLU A 176 2.33 21.91 3.14
CA GLU A 176 3.42 21.06 2.65
C GLU A 176 3.64 19.79 3.49
N TYR A 177 3.45 19.87 4.81
CA TYR A 177 3.57 18.70 5.69
C TYR A 177 2.59 17.59 5.30
N SER A 178 1.31 17.94 5.10
CA SER A 178 0.26 16.99 4.69
C SER A 178 0.56 16.39 3.31
N TYR A 179 1.07 17.20 2.39
CA TYR A 179 1.51 16.73 1.08
C TYR A 179 2.65 15.71 1.19
N ASN A 180 3.72 16.03 1.91
CA ASN A 180 4.88 15.15 2.05
C ASN A 180 4.53 13.82 2.71
N LYS A 181 3.68 13.87 3.73
CA LYS A 181 3.15 12.70 4.41
C LYS A 181 2.34 11.80 3.47
N THR A 182 1.42 12.40 2.73
CA THR A 182 0.61 11.69 1.72
C THR A 182 1.49 11.07 0.65
N ARG A 183 2.47 11.82 0.13
CA ARG A 183 3.42 11.35 -0.89
C ARG A 183 4.16 10.10 -0.44
N MET A 184 4.67 10.09 0.81
CA MET A 184 5.36 8.95 1.37
C MET A 184 4.49 7.68 1.37
N ILE A 185 3.23 7.79 1.82
CA ILE A 185 2.29 6.65 1.83
C ILE A 185 2.03 6.16 0.39
N VAL A 186 1.75 7.08 -0.53
CA VAL A 186 1.49 6.73 -1.93
C VAL A 186 2.71 6.05 -2.57
N ASP A 187 3.92 6.52 -2.30
CA ASP A 187 5.15 5.90 -2.79
C ASP A 187 5.29 4.44 -2.37
N ARG A 188 4.92 4.12 -1.13
CA ARG A 188 4.95 2.76 -0.60
C ARG A 188 3.94 1.85 -1.29
N ILE A 189 2.71 2.32 -1.52
CA ILE A 189 1.70 1.56 -2.27
C ILE A 189 2.19 1.28 -3.71
N PHE A 190 2.88 2.23 -4.35
CA PHE A 190 3.51 2.00 -5.66
C PHE A 190 4.61 0.94 -5.62
N ARG A 191 5.39 0.83 -4.53
CA ARG A 191 6.38 -0.24 -4.36
C ARG A 191 5.71 -1.60 -4.27
N VAL A 192 4.59 -1.71 -3.54
CA VAL A 192 3.80 -2.95 -3.45
C VAL A 192 3.32 -3.41 -4.83
N TYR A 193 2.78 -2.51 -5.65
CA TYR A 193 2.41 -2.87 -7.03
C TYR A 193 3.61 -3.40 -7.84
N LYS A 194 4.78 -2.73 -7.75
CA LYS A 194 5.99 -3.18 -8.44
C LYS A 194 6.43 -4.57 -7.96
N PHE A 195 6.37 -4.81 -6.66
CA PHE A 195 6.66 -6.11 -6.06
C PHE A 195 5.75 -7.19 -6.64
N PHE A 196 4.43 -6.99 -6.64
CA PHE A 196 3.49 -7.95 -7.24
C PHE A 196 3.76 -8.16 -8.73
N ASN A 197 4.05 -7.09 -9.47
CA ASN A 197 4.36 -7.19 -10.89
C ASN A 197 5.63 -8.00 -11.16
N ILE A 198 6.64 -7.91 -10.27
CA ILE A 198 7.84 -8.75 -10.31
C ILE A 198 7.46 -10.19 -9.96
N LEU A 199 6.82 -10.42 -8.80
CA LEU A 199 6.42 -11.73 -8.29
C LEU A 199 5.66 -12.59 -9.31
N PHE A 200 4.73 -11.96 -10.05
CA PHE A 200 3.91 -12.64 -11.05
C PHE A 200 4.55 -12.66 -12.45
N HIS A 201 5.74 -12.07 -12.62
CA HIS A 201 6.41 -12.04 -13.91
C HIS A 201 6.91 -13.44 -14.33
N PRO A 202 6.64 -13.89 -15.57
CA PRO A 202 7.06 -15.21 -16.03
C PRO A 202 8.56 -15.48 -15.96
N SER A 203 9.40 -14.44 -15.98
CA SER A 203 10.86 -14.59 -15.89
C SER A 203 11.38 -14.99 -14.51
N LEU A 204 10.58 -14.83 -13.45
CA LEU A 204 11.02 -15.10 -12.08
C LEU A 204 11.23 -16.59 -11.83
N LYS A 205 10.46 -17.43 -12.54
CA LYS A 205 10.61 -18.89 -12.63
C LYS A 205 11.99 -19.37 -13.11
N ARG A 206 12.81 -18.47 -13.67
CA ARG A 206 14.17 -18.79 -14.13
C ARG A 206 15.23 -18.66 -13.04
N HIS A 207 14.93 -17.98 -11.92
CA HIS A 207 15.93 -17.59 -10.92
C HIS A 207 15.62 -18.12 -9.51
N TYR A 208 14.38 -18.55 -9.25
CA TYR A 208 13.95 -19.02 -7.93
C TYR A 208 13.24 -20.37 -8.03
N ASN A 209 13.27 -21.13 -6.94
CA ASN A 209 12.62 -22.42 -6.83
C ASN A 209 11.09 -22.25 -6.98
N LEU A 210 10.50 -22.99 -7.93
CA LEU A 210 9.08 -22.91 -8.23
C LEU A 210 8.20 -23.23 -7.02
N ASN A 211 8.64 -24.15 -6.15
CA ASN A 211 7.88 -24.53 -4.95
C ASN A 211 7.85 -23.41 -3.91
N GLU A 212 8.93 -22.64 -3.77
CA GLU A 212 9.00 -21.52 -2.83
C GLU A 212 8.10 -20.37 -3.29
N ILE A 213 8.11 -20.05 -4.59
CA ILE A 213 7.21 -19.03 -5.18
C ILE A 213 5.75 -19.44 -4.99
N GLU A 214 5.42 -20.71 -5.22
CA GLU A 214 4.03 -21.18 -5.12
C GLU A 214 3.54 -21.22 -3.68
N ASN A 215 4.37 -21.65 -2.72
CA ASN A 215 4.05 -21.60 -1.29
C ASN A 215 3.77 -20.16 -0.84
N PHE A 216 4.63 -19.22 -1.24
CA PHE A 216 4.45 -17.81 -0.91
C PHE A 216 3.15 -17.24 -1.50
N LYS A 217 2.78 -17.60 -2.73
CA LYS A 217 1.50 -17.20 -3.34
C LYS A 217 0.31 -17.76 -2.55
N ASN A 218 0.39 -19.00 -2.09
CA ASN A 218 -0.64 -19.63 -1.27
C ASN A 218 -0.79 -18.95 0.09
N ASP A 219 0.32 -18.61 0.75
CA ASP A 219 0.33 -17.87 2.01
C ASP A 219 -0.30 -16.48 1.82
N LEU A 220 0.02 -15.79 0.73
CA LEU A 220 -0.57 -14.50 0.40
C LEU A 220 -2.08 -14.60 0.15
N GLN A 221 -2.54 -15.67 -0.52
CA GLN A 221 -3.97 -15.95 -0.66
C GLN A 221 -4.66 -16.20 0.68
N ALA A 222 -4.01 -16.92 1.60
CA ALA A 222 -4.55 -17.20 2.92
C ALA A 222 -4.67 -15.92 3.76
N ILE A 223 -3.62 -15.09 3.80
CA ILE A 223 -3.62 -13.79 4.48
C ILE A 223 -4.74 -12.90 3.93
N MET A 224 -4.85 -12.76 2.60
CA MET A 224 -5.90 -11.94 1.99
C MET A 224 -7.32 -12.42 2.35
N LYS A 225 -7.55 -13.74 2.47
CA LYS A 225 -8.84 -14.28 2.91
C LYS A 225 -9.15 -13.95 4.36
N LEU A 226 -8.13 -14.04 5.25
CA LEU A 226 -8.29 -13.72 6.67
C LEU A 226 -8.57 -12.23 6.88
N THR A 227 -7.81 -11.34 6.25
CA THR A 227 -7.95 -9.90 6.49
C THR A 227 -9.24 -9.30 5.93
N VAL A 228 -9.83 -9.92 4.91
CA VAL A 228 -11.11 -9.46 4.34
C VAL A 228 -12.32 -10.06 5.05
N ALA A 229 -12.16 -11.18 5.77
CA ALA A 229 -13.23 -11.72 6.62
C ALA A 229 -13.48 -10.88 7.89
N GLU A 230 -12.51 -10.03 8.27
CA GLU A 230 -12.59 -9.14 9.44
C GLU A 230 -13.04 -7.70 9.09
N ILE A 231 -13.34 -7.41 7.82
CA ILE A 231 -13.81 -6.10 7.30
C ILE A 231 -15.27 -6.19 6.86
#